data_AF-A0A976KU11-F1
#
_entry.id   AF-A0A976KU11-F1
#
_cell.length_a   1.000
_cell.length_b   1.000
_cell.length_c   1.000
_cell.angle_alpha   90.00
_cell.angle_beta   90.00
_cell.angle_gamma   90.00
#
_symmetry.space_group_name_H-M   'P 1'
#
loop_
_entity.id
_entity.type
_entity.pdbx_description
1 polymer ?
#
loop_
_entity_poly.entity_id
_entity_poly.type
_entity_poly.pdbx_seq_one_letter_code
_entity_poly.pdbx_strand_id
1 'polypeptide(L)'
;MRIWIWSLVCVLGAATACTGDDPDSKDPGGEEAGDGGGDSDAGGDSDAGGDSDAGGDSDAGGDSDGDANNGWTPSCLRACRMPADCPTVGGPAVEAQNFACRQGGCVYTGCTEEQCGTVHMVCRPTNRSLAGVAIGTPVCTMPCDSPADCDDGTGTGGDADNYACVDGGCQYTGCNDDADCAASEGLICAQSEKLDTCAFECTTKADCVSGVGPESDLFNHECLDGVCVYTGCTSTAQCQSTYGDTVCL
;
A
#
# COMPACT_ATOMS: atom_id res chain seq x y z
N MET A 1 -4.83 13.41 -44.14
CA MET A 1 -3.92 14.57 -44.26
C MET A 1 -3.36 14.81 -42.86
N ARG A 2 -2.12 14.35 -42.58
CA ARG A 2 -1.52 14.38 -41.24
C ARG A 2 -0.70 15.66 -41.09
N ILE A 3 -1.10 16.53 -40.16
CA ILE A 3 -0.40 17.79 -39.85
C ILE A 3 0.51 17.52 -38.66
N TRP A 4 1.82 17.66 -38.87
CA TRP A 4 2.84 17.63 -37.82
C TRP A 4 2.93 19.02 -37.19
N ILE A 5 2.73 19.13 -35.87
CA ILE A 5 2.98 20.36 -35.12
C ILE A 5 4.32 20.17 -34.40
N TRP A 6 5.28 21.01 -34.77
CA TRP A 6 6.58 21.14 -34.11
C TRP A 6 6.43 21.92 -32.80
N SER A 7 6.95 21.36 -31.72
CA SER A 7 7.22 22.06 -30.47
C SER A 7 8.40 23.02 -30.64
N LEU A 8 8.26 24.26 -30.16
CA LEU A 8 9.39 25.13 -29.83
C LEU A 8 9.00 26.11 -28.71
N VAL A 9 9.13 25.66 -27.46
CA VAL A 9 9.23 26.57 -26.31
C VAL A 9 10.21 25.92 -25.31
N CYS A 10 11.41 26.49 -25.21
CA CYS A 10 12.22 26.41 -24.00
C CYS A 10 12.92 27.77 -23.84
N VAL A 11 12.38 28.56 -22.93
CA VAL A 11 12.93 29.85 -22.50
C VAL A 11 13.99 29.58 -21.45
N LEU A 12 15.12 30.27 -21.62
CA LEU A 12 16.25 30.37 -20.71
C LEU A 12 15.86 30.86 -19.30
N GLY A 13 16.50 30.31 -18.26
CA GLY A 13 16.41 30.79 -16.88
C GLY A 13 17.51 30.27 -15.95
N ALA A 14 18.69 30.89 -16.05
CA ALA A 14 19.73 31.15 -15.05
C ALA A 14 19.87 30.30 -13.75
N ALA A 15 21.12 29.87 -13.55
CA ALA A 15 21.70 29.29 -12.36
C ALA A 15 21.55 30.14 -11.08
N THR A 16 21.46 29.48 -9.93
CA THR A 16 22.05 29.96 -8.67
C THR A 16 22.54 28.74 -7.88
N ALA A 17 23.86 28.61 -7.80
CA ALA A 17 24.54 27.68 -6.94
C ALA A 17 24.57 28.22 -5.51
N CYS A 18 24.19 27.41 -4.52
CA CYS A 18 24.54 27.63 -3.13
C CYS A 18 25.42 26.45 -2.69
N THR A 19 26.72 26.67 -2.75
CA THR A 19 27.73 25.87 -2.04
C THR A 19 27.69 26.27 -0.57
N GLY A 20 27.26 25.37 0.29
CA GLY A 20 27.38 25.49 1.75
C GLY A 20 28.19 24.30 2.25
N ASP A 21 29.51 24.50 2.32
CA ASP A 21 30.44 23.64 3.06
C ASP A 21 30.18 23.79 4.56
N ASP A 22 29.92 22.69 5.27
CA ASP A 22 30.13 22.61 6.72
C ASP A 22 30.97 21.36 7.03
N PRO A 23 32.26 21.52 7.37
CA PRO A 23 33.10 20.43 7.85
C PRO A 23 33.01 20.29 9.38
N ASP A 24 33.30 19.08 9.85
CA ASP A 24 33.77 18.76 11.20
C ASP A 24 32.78 18.94 12.36
N SER A 25 32.25 17.82 12.85
CA SER A 25 32.22 17.56 14.29
C SER A 25 32.45 16.08 14.58
N LYS A 26 33.71 15.78 14.86
CA LYS A 26 34.16 14.67 15.71
C LYS A 26 33.62 14.86 17.13
N ASP A 27 33.12 13.81 17.76
CA ASP A 27 33.79 13.12 18.88
C ASP A 27 32.93 11.94 19.40
N PRO A 28 33.46 11.03 20.25
CA PRO A 28 33.15 9.61 20.22
C PRO A 28 32.56 9.15 21.58
N GLY A 29 32.33 7.85 21.73
CA GLY A 29 32.53 7.18 23.00
C GLY A 29 31.40 7.32 24.04
N GLY A 30 30.73 6.19 24.29
CA GLY A 30 29.84 6.02 25.42
C GLY A 30 29.45 4.56 25.58
N GLU A 31 30.42 3.73 25.94
CA GLU A 31 30.17 2.40 26.51
C GLU A 31 29.57 2.61 27.91
N GLU A 32 28.36 2.12 28.15
CA GLU A 32 27.88 1.83 29.51
C GLU A 32 27.10 0.51 29.47
N ALA A 33 27.77 -0.52 30.00
CA ALA A 33 27.17 -1.79 30.32
C ALA A 33 26.26 -1.61 31.55
N GLY A 34 24.99 -1.99 31.42
CA GLY A 34 24.02 -1.99 32.51
C GLY A 34 23.36 -3.35 32.63
N ASP A 35 24.04 -4.27 33.32
CA ASP A 35 23.50 -5.54 33.79
C ASP A 35 22.54 -5.25 34.95
N GLY A 36 21.31 -5.75 34.85
CA GLY A 36 20.20 -5.39 35.74
C GLY A 36 19.20 -6.53 35.88
N GLY A 37 19.67 -7.65 36.45
CA GLY A 37 18.82 -8.74 36.89
C GLY A 37 17.80 -8.30 37.94
N GLY A 38 16.58 -8.82 37.80
CA GLY A 38 15.48 -8.61 38.72
C GLY A 38 14.48 -9.75 38.63
N ASP A 39 14.82 -10.86 39.29
CA ASP A 39 13.85 -11.88 39.67
C ASP A 39 12.81 -11.26 40.61
N SER A 40 11.53 -11.47 40.34
CA SER A 40 10.46 -11.18 41.29
C SER A 40 9.37 -12.24 41.16
N ASP A 41 9.65 -13.35 41.84
CA ASP A 41 8.62 -14.25 42.35
C ASP A 41 7.75 -13.49 43.36
N ALA A 42 6.48 -13.28 43.03
CA ALA A 42 5.46 -12.92 44.02
C ALA A 42 4.13 -13.56 43.61
N GLY A 43 3.90 -14.76 44.15
CA GLY A 43 2.60 -15.41 44.13
C GLY A 43 1.55 -14.59 44.89
N GLY A 44 0.30 -14.81 44.51
CA GLY A 44 -0.86 -14.19 45.14
C GLY A 44 -2.13 -14.90 44.71
N ASP A 45 -2.35 -16.10 45.25
CA ASP A 45 -3.68 -16.71 45.30
C ASP A 45 -4.59 -15.80 46.14
N SER A 46 -5.73 -15.41 45.60
CA SER A 46 -6.82 -14.81 46.37
C SER A 46 -8.15 -15.13 45.71
N ASP A 47 -8.68 -16.29 46.06
CA ASP A 47 -10.10 -16.59 46.01
C ASP A 47 -10.82 -15.68 47.01
N ALA A 48 -11.62 -14.73 46.52
CA ALA A 48 -12.63 -14.05 47.34
C ALA A 48 -13.84 -13.76 46.47
N GLY A 49 -14.86 -14.60 46.63
CA GLY A 49 -16.16 -14.46 46.00
C GLY A 49 -16.87 -13.15 46.34
N GLY A 50 -17.71 -12.73 45.39
CA GLY A 50 -18.63 -11.62 45.54
C GLY A 50 -19.75 -11.80 44.52
N ASP A 51 -20.79 -12.54 44.92
CA ASP A 51 -22.10 -12.48 44.26
C ASP A 51 -22.61 -11.03 44.35
N SER A 52 -22.92 -10.44 43.21
CA SER A 52 -23.67 -9.20 43.13
C SER A 52 -24.50 -9.22 41.86
N ASP A 53 -25.66 -9.86 41.98
CA ASP A 53 -26.82 -9.61 41.13
C ASP A 53 -27.24 -8.13 41.28
N ALA A 54 -26.90 -7.30 40.30
CA ALA A 54 -27.52 -6.00 40.12
C ALA A 54 -27.50 -5.63 38.63
N GLY A 55 -28.67 -5.76 38.01
CA GLY A 55 -28.87 -5.61 36.58
C GLY A 55 -28.57 -4.22 36.03
N GLY A 56 -28.29 -4.22 34.74
CA GLY A 56 -28.04 -3.05 33.92
C GLY A 56 -27.72 -3.51 32.51
N ASP A 57 -28.74 -4.05 31.83
CA ASP A 57 -28.70 -4.31 30.39
C ASP A 57 -28.48 -2.97 29.69
N SER A 58 -27.22 -2.68 29.40
CA SER A 58 -26.82 -1.67 28.44
C SER A 58 -25.96 -2.42 27.45
N ASP A 59 -26.66 -2.88 26.41
CA ASP A 59 -26.11 -3.42 25.17
C ASP A 59 -25.23 -2.34 24.51
N ALA A 60 -24.04 -2.15 25.09
CA ALA A 60 -22.88 -1.59 24.41
C ALA A 60 -21.96 -2.75 24.04
N GLY A 61 -22.55 -3.81 23.49
CA GLY A 61 -21.86 -4.73 22.61
C GLY A 61 -21.51 -3.93 21.37
N GLY A 62 -20.34 -3.31 21.37
CA GLY A 62 -19.67 -3.00 20.12
C GLY A 62 -19.38 -4.36 19.50
N ASP A 63 -20.29 -4.81 18.65
CA ASP A 63 -20.06 -5.87 17.69
C ASP A 63 -18.93 -5.36 16.79
N SER A 64 -17.69 -5.48 17.26
CA SER A 64 -16.55 -5.69 16.41
C SER A 64 -16.78 -7.08 15.83
N ASP A 65 -17.74 -7.18 14.91
CA ASP A 65 -17.89 -8.30 14.02
C ASP A 65 -16.47 -8.59 13.56
N GLY A 66 -15.93 -9.70 14.05
CA GLY A 66 -14.72 -10.28 13.55
C GLY A 66 -15.01 -10.74 12.13
N ASP A 67 -15.26 -9.80 11.23
CA ASP A 67 -14.93 -9.88 9.83
C ASP A 67 -13.46 -10.27 9.86
N ALA A 68 -13.24 -11.58 9.83
CA ALA A 68 -11.94 -12.19 9.79
C ALA A 68 -11.17 -11.40 8.73
N ASN A 69 -10.21 -10.59 9.19
CA ASN A 69 -9.42 -9.70 8.36
C ASN A 69 -9.17 -10.43 7.05
N ASN A 70 -9.81 -9.94 5.99
CA ASN A 70 -9.83 -10.51 4.65
C ASN A 70 -8.45 -10.44 3.96
N GLY A 71 -7.37 -10.44 4.75
CA GLY A 71 -6.00 -10.17 4.35
C GLY A 71 -5.77 -8.70 3.98
N TRP A 72 -6.57 -7.76 4.49
CA TRP A 72 -6.39 -6.35 4.21
C TRP A 72 -5.42 -5.73 5.21
N THR A 73 -4.33 -5.19 4.68
CA THR A 73 -3.49 -4.24 5.40
C THR A 73 -4.23 -2.89 5.43
N PRO A 74 -4.47 -2.29 6.61
CA PRO A 74 -5.16 -1.01 6.72
C PRO A 74 -4.53 0.04 5.80
N SER A 75 -5.34 0.74 5.02
CA SER A 75 -4.85 1.68 4.01
C SER A 75 -5.53 3.03 4.16
N CYS A 76 -4.85 4.11 3.76
CA CYS A 76 -5.46 5.43 3.72
C CYS A 76 -6.39 5.54 2.50
N LEU A 77 -7.69 5.33 2.73
CA LEU A 77 -8.72 5.44 1.69
C LEU A 77 -9.31 6.83 1.67
N ARG A 78 -9.74 7.30 0.49
CA ARG A 78 -10.47 8.56 0.38
C ARG A 78 -11.72 8.54 1.26
N ALA A 79 -11.94 9.61 2.02
CA ALA A 79 -13.10 9.74 2.86
C ALA A 79 -14.37 9.90 2.01
N CYS A 80 -15.50 9.41 2.52
CA CYS A 80 -16.79 9.54 1.86
C CYS A 80 -17.94 9.55 2.87
N ARG A 81 -19.07 10.06 2.40
CA ARG A 81 -20.40 9.92 3.04
C ARG A 81 -21.31 9.05 2.20
N MET A 82 -21.10 9.03 0.89
CA MET A 82 -21.82 8.22 -0.08
C MET A 82 -20.90 7.80 -1.23
N PRO A 83 -21.25 6.75 -2.01
CA PRO A 83 -20.46 6.32 -3.17
C PRO A 83 -20.09 7.41 -4.17
N ALA A 84 -20.92 8.46 -4.31
CA ALA A 84 -20.65 9.57 -5.21
C ALA A 84 -19.46 10.46 -4.79
N ASP A 85 -18.98 10.35 -3.55
CA ASP A 85 -17.82 11.09 -3.06
C ASP A 85 -16.49 10.44 -3.49
N CYS A 86 -16.53 9.17 -3.89
CA CYS A 86 -15.37 8.34 -4.16
C CYS A 86 -14.63 8.57 -5.49
N PRO A 87 -15.31 8.85 -6.63
CA PRO A 87 -14.66 8.98 -7.92
C PRO A 87 -13.50 9.95 -7.89
N THR A 88 -12.32 9.47 -8.23
CA THR A 88 -11.21 10.32 -8.65
C THR A 88 -11.38 10.61 -10.15
N VAL A 89 -10.88 11.75 -10.59
CA VAL A 89 -11.00 12.16 -11.99
C VAL A 89 -10.16 11.20 -12.84
N GLY A 90 -10.77 10.33 -13.65
CA GLY A 90 -9.99 9.52 -14.60
C GLY A 90 -10.57 8.15 -14.95
N GLY A 91 -11.54 8.12 -15.86
CA GLY A 91 -11.90 6.90 -16.59
C GLY A 91 -13.17 6.18 -16.11
N PRO A 92 -13.63 5.18 -16.87
CA PRO A 92 -14.92 4.51 -16.66
C PRO A 92 -14.91 3.50 -15.51
N ALA A 93 -13.71 3.01 -15.14
CA ALA A 93 -13.52 2.13 -14.01
C ALA A 93 -13.56 2.85 -12.65
N VAL A 94 -13.48 4.18 -12.61
CA VAL A 94 -13.49 4.96 -11.37
C VAL A 94 -14.80 5.72 -11.14
N GLU A 95 -15.87 5.33 -11.83
CA GLU A 95 -17.19 5.93 -11.63
C GLU A 95 -17.82 5.52 -10.29
N ALA A 96 -18.77 6.31 -9.79
CA ALA A 96 -19.31 6.18 -8.42
C ALA A 96 -19.91 4.81 -8.12
N GLN A 97 -20.44 4.12 -9.13
CA GLN A 97 -21.04 2.79 -8.98
C GLN A 97 -20.02 1.69 -8.71
N ASN A 98 -18.72 1.94 -8.93
CA ASN A 98 -17.66 0.98 -8.65
C ASN A 98 -17.08 1.14 -7.24
N PHE A 99 -17.71 1.97 -6.41
CA PHE A 99 -17.31 2.19 -5.03
C PHE A 99 -18.48 2.01 -4.07
N ALA A 100 -18.16 1.53 -2.88
CA ALA A 100 -19.02 1.59 -1.72
C ALA A 100 -18.37 2.50 -0.68
N CYS A 101 -19.18 3.35 -0.04
CA CYS A 101 -18.72 4.08 1.13
C CYS A 101 -18.91 3.20 2.37
N ARG A 102 -17.81 2.65 2.90
CA ARG A 102 -17.83 1.76 4.08
C ARG A 102 -17.03 2.41 5.19
N GLN A 103 -17.62 2.52 6.38
CA GLN A 103 -16.96 3.12 7.55
C GLN A 103 -16.32 4.50 7.27
N GLY A 104 -16.91 5.27 6.35
CA GLY A 104 -16.43 6.59 5.97
C GLY A 104 -15.30 6.61 4.93
N GLY A 105 -14.90 5.46 4.36
CA GLY A 105 -13.89 5.39 3.29
C GLY A 105 -14.37 4.67 2.03
N CYS A 106 -13.76 5.05 0.91
CA CYS A 106 -14.08 4.56 -0.42
C CYS A 106 -13.45 3.21 -0.70
N VAL A 107 -14.27 2.17 -0.70
CA VAL A 107 -13.87 0.80 -1.00
C VAL A 107 -14.27 0.47 -2.43
N TYR A 108 -13.31 0.04 -3.26
CA TYR A 108 -13.59 -0.36 -4.63
C TYR A 108 -14.36 -1.69 -4.65
N THR A 109 -15.49 -1.71 -5.35
CA THR A 109 -16.36 -2.90 -5.44
C THR A 109 -16.16 -3.69 -6.73
N GLY A 110 -15.44 -3.13 -7.70
CA GLY A 110 -15.10 -3.80 -8.95
C GLY A 110 -15.62 -3.08 -10.19
N CYS A 111 -15.11 -3.49 -11.35
CA CYS A 111 -15.56 -3.04 -12.67
C CYS A 111 -16.64 -3.93 -13.28
N THR A 112 -17.10 -3.53 -14.47
CA THR A 112 -17.85 -4.35 -15.43
C THR A 112 -17.13 -4.36 -16.79
N GLU A 113 -17.45 -5.34 -17.63
CA GLU A 113 -16.89 -5.45 -18.98
C GLU A 113 -17.21 -4.25 -19.87
N GLU A 114 -18.42 -3.69 -19.73
CA GLU A 114 -18.82 -2.50 -20.48
C GLU A 114 -17.92 -1.31 -20.14
N GLN A 115 -17.65 -1.09 -18.84
CA GLN A 115 -16.78 -0.01 -18.39
C GLN A 115 -15.35 -0.19 -18.91
N CYS A 116 -14.74 -1.36 -18.74
CA CYS A 116 -13.38 -1.60 -19.20
C CYS A 116 -13.26 -1.54 -20.74
N GLY A 117 -14.28 -2.00 -21.46
CA GLY A 117 -14.29 -2.00 -22.93
C GLY A 117 -14.18 -0.60 -23.54
N THR A 118 -14.65 0.45 -22.86
CA THR A 118 -14.53 1.84 -23.35
C THR A 118 -13.09 2.36 -23.34
N VAL A 119 -12.19 1.72 -22.60
CA VAL A 119 -10.74 2.01 -22.57
C VAL A 119 -9.90 0.86 -23.12
N HIS A 120 -10.51 -0.04 -23.90
CA HIS A 120 -9.85 -1.20 -24.50
C HIS A 120 -9.20 -2.15 -23.47
N MET A 121 -9.81 -2.28 -22.29
CA MET A 121 -9.43 -3.20 -21.23
C MET A 121 -10.50 -4.28 -21.01
N VAL A 122 -10.18 -5.30 -20.23
CA VAL A 122 -11.12 -6.35 -19.78
C VAL A 122 -11.28 -6.31 -18.27
N CYS A 123 -12.47 -6.65 -17.77
CA CYS A 123 -12.75 -6.65 -16.34
C CYS A 123 -12.44 -8.02 -15.73
N ARG A 124 -11.36 -8.13 -14.95
CA ARG A 124 -10.92 -9.42 -14.38
C ARG A 124 -10.58 -9.31 -12.89
N PRO A 125 -10.80 -10.37 -12.10
CA PRO A 125 -10.35 -10.41 -10.70
C PRO A 125 -8.84 -10.12 -10.58
N THR A 126 -8.46 -9.20 -9.69
CA THR A 126 -7.04 -9.00 -9.32
C THR A 126 -6.55 -10.12 -8.41
N ASN A 127 -5.33 -10.61 -8.63
CA ASN A 127 -4.62 -11.48 -7.69
C ASN A 127 -3.69 -10.70 -6.74
N ARG A 128 -3.55 -9.39 -6.95
CA ARG A 128 -2.74 -8.48 -6.12
C ARG A 128 -3.61 -7.70 -5.15
N SER A 129 -3.12 -7.54 -3.92
CA SER A 129 -3.66 -6.58 -2.96
C SER A 129 -3.28 -5.16 -3.42
N LEU A 130 -4.28 -4.34 -3.75
CA LEU A 130 -4.09 -2.92 -4.05
C LEU A 130 -4.75 -2.12 -2.93
N ALA A 131 -4.26 -0.91 -2.65
CA ALA A 131 -4.85 -0.05 -1.63
C ALA A 131 -6.36 0.14 -1.89
N GLY A 132 -7.20 -0.36 -0.97
CA GLY A 132 -8.66 -0.27 -1.09
C GLY A 132 -9.33 -1.26 -2.06
N VAL A 133 -8.60 -2.28 -2.55
CA VAL A 133 -9.11 -3.31 -3.46
C VAL A 133 -8.77 -4.70 -2.93
N ALA A 134 -9.80 -5.51 -2.67
CA ALA A 134 -9.60 -6.89 -2.23
C ALA A 134 -9.03 -7.74 -3.36
N ILE A 135 -8.22 -8.73 -3.00
CA ILE A 135 -7.92 -9.84 -3.91
C ILE A 135 -9.22 -10.49 -4.35
N GLY A 136 -9.34 -10.73 -5.65
CA GLY A 136 -10.54 -11.23 -6.30
C GLY A 136 -11.51 -10.14 -6.76
N THR A 137 -11.35 -8.89 -6.33
CA THR A 137 -12.17 -7.78 -6.83
C THR A 137 -11.86 -7.54 -8.32
N PRO A 138 -12.86 -7.49 -9.21
CA PRO A 138 -12.62 -7.24 -10.63
C PRO A 138 -12.05 -5.85 -10.88
N VAL A 139 -10.90 -5.75 -11.56
CA VAL A 139 -10.28 -4.50 -12.02
C VAL A 139 -10.15 -4.51 -13.54
N CYS A 140 -10.08 -3.33 -14.16
CA CYS A 140 -9.74 -3.28 -15.59
C CYS A 140 -8.26 -3.62 -15.76
N THR A 141 -7.99 -4.68 -16.51
CA THR A 141 -6.64 -5.12 -16.88
C THR A 141 -6.47 -5.13 -18.39
N MET A 142 -5.21 -5.16 -18.84
CA MET A 142 -4.87 -5.28 -20.24
C MET A 142 -5.38 -6.63 -20.78
N PRO A 143 -6.04 -6.65 -21.95
CA PRO A 143 -6.43 -7.90 -22.58
C PRO A 143 -5.19 -8.64 -23.09
N CYS A 144 -5.25 -9.97 -23.11
CA CYS A 144 -4.16 -10.80 -23.60
C CYS A 144 -4.70 -12.08 -24.24
N ASP A 145 -3.90 -12.67 -25.13
CA ASP A 145 -4.04 -14.06 -25.58
C ASP A 145 -2.91 -14.94 -25.01
N SER A 146 -1.80 -14.31 -24.62
CA SER A 146 -0.61 -14.93 -24.04
C SER A 146 0.10 -13.99 -23.07
N PRO A 147 0.99 -14.50 -22.19
CA PRO A 147 1.79 -13.64 -21.31
C PRO A 147 2.59 -12.54 -22.02
N ALA A 148 3.01 -12.78 -23.27
CA ALA A 148 3.75 -11.80 -24.05
C ALA A 148 2.95 -10.55 -24.42
N ASP A 149 1.61 -10.61 -24.38
CA ASP A 149 0.75 -9.44 -24.61
C ASP A 149 0.69 -8.51 -23.39
N CYS A 150 1.15 -8.99 -22.22
CA CYS A 150 1.19 -8.25 -20.97
C CYS A 150 2.49 -7.46 -20.79
N ASP A 151 3.47 -7.67 -21.67
CA ASP A 151 4.71 -6.92 -21.69
C ASP A 151 4.44 -5.51 -22.24
N ASP A 152 4.43 -4.52 -21.36
CA ASP A 152 4.22 -3.13 -21.74
C ASP A 152 5.51 -2.43 -22.22
N GLY A 153 6.64 -3.13 -22.17
CA GLY A 153 7.96 -2.65 -22.57
C GLY A 153 8.50 -1.50 -21.71
N THR A 154 7.89 -1.21 -20.55
CA THR A 154 8.29 -0.10 -19.68
C THR A 154 9.37 -0.46 -18.66
N GLY A 155 9.68 -1.75 -18.51
CA GLY A 155 10.76 -2.25 -17.65
C GLY A 155 10.36 -2.44 -16.18
N THR A 156 11.21 -3.16 -15.44
CA THR A 156 11.05 -3.66 -14.04
C THR A 156 9.72 -4.32 -13.72
N GLY A 157 9.71 -5.64 -13.67
CA GLY A 157 8.52 -6.41 -13.30
C GLY A 157 7.41 -6.40 -14.38
N GLY A 158 7.73 -5.84 -15.55
CA GLY A 158 6.80 -5.51 -16.63
C GLY A 158 6.97 -6.37 -17.87
N ASP A 159 7.76 -7.44 -17.82
CA ASP A 159 8.00 -8.34 -18.95
C ASP A 159 7.08 -9.56 -18.92
N ALA A 160 7.14 -10.37 -19.98
CA ALA A 160 6.21 -11.47 -20.19
C ALA A 160 6.25 -12.55 -19.10
N ASP A 161 7.35 -12.73 -18.38
CA ASP A 161 7.50 -13.77 -17.36
C ASP A 161 7.04 -13.34 -15.96
N ASN A 162 6.75 -12.06 -15.75
CA ASN A 162 6.07 -11.59 -14.55
C ASN A 162 4.54 -11.58 -14.66
N TYR A 163 3.98 -12.08 -15.78
CA TYR A 163 2.55 -12.12 -16.01
C TYR A 163 2.04 -13.47 -16.48
N ALA A 164 0.78 -13.76 -16.14
CA ALA A 164 -0.01 -14.81 -16.74
C ALA A 164 -1.21 -14.21 -17.46
N CYS A 165 -1.53 -14.75 -18.64
CA CYS A 165 -2.79 -14.44 -19.30
C CYS A 165 -3.91 -15.35 -18.78
N VAL A 166 -4.77 -14.82 -17.91
CA VAL A 166 -5.82 -15.58 -17.23
C VAL A 166 -7.18 -15.04 -17.65
N ASP A 167 -8.01 -15.91 -18.24
CA ASP A 167 -9.34 -15.56 -18.77
C ASP A 167 -9.32 -14.37 -19.75
N GLY A 168 -8.20 -14.17 -20.46
CA GLY A 168 -8.01 -13.10 -21.43
C GLY A 168 -7.62 -11.74 -20.83
N GLY A 169 -7.22 -11.69 -19.55
CA GLY A 169 -6.63 -10.50 -18.93
C GLY A 169 -5.29 -10.78 -18.26
N CYS A 170 -4.41 -9.78 -18.28
CA CYS A 170 -3.09 -9.85 -17.67
C CYS A 170 -3.18 -9.88 -16.14
N GLN A 171 -2.59 -10.91 -15.52
CA GLN A 171 -2.43 -11.02 -14.07
C GLN A 171 -0.95 -11.08 -13.72
N TYR A 172 -0.54 -10.24 -12.77
CA TYR A 172 0.84 -10.19 -12.30
C TYR A 172 1.14 -11.43 -11.45
N THR A 173 2.14 -12.23 -11.81
CA THR A 173 2.54 -13.44 -11.07
C THR A 173 3.63 -13.19 -10.04
N GLY A 174 4.22 -11.99 -10.05
CA GLY A 174 5.32 -11.62 -9.18
C GLY A 174 6.63 -11.43 -9.93
N CYS A 175 7.62 -10.86 -9.26
CA CYS A 175 9.00 -10.86 -9.72
C CYS A 175 9.57 -12.29 -9.61
N ASN A 176 10.51 -12.63 -10.49
CA ASN A 176 11.19 -13.92 -10.53
C ASN A 176 12.55 -13.87 -9.82
N ASP A 177 13.25 -12.75 -9.93
CA ASP A 177 14.52 -12.49 -9.24
C ASP A 177 14.81 -10.98 -9.09
N ASP A 178 15.90 -10.63 -8.42
CA ASP A 178 16.29 -9.23 -8.18
C ASP A 178 16.56 -8.42 -9.46
N ALA A 179 16.87 -9.08 -10.59
CA ALA A 179 17.07 -8.37 -11.85
C ALA A 179 15.76 -7.74 -12.34
N ASP A 180 14.62 -8.38 -12.05
CA ASP A 180 13.29 -7.85 -12.35
C ASP A 180 12.98 -6.56 -11.58
N CYS A 181 13.70 -6.31 -10.47
CA CYS A 181 13.53 -5.14 -9.61
C CYS A 181 14.61 -4.06 -9.84
N ALA A 182 15.66 -4.37 -10.59
CA ALA A 182 16.88 -3.56 -10.68
C ALA A 182 16.74 -2.20 -11.37
N ALA A 183 15.68 -1.93 -12.15
CA ALA A 183 15.47 -0.59 -12.72
C ALA A 183 15.01 0.44 -11.67
N SER A 184 14.62 -0.01 -10.47
CA SER A 184 14.47 0.84 -9.29
C SER A 184 15.61 0.55 -8.32
N GLU A 185 16.51 1.52 -8.12
CA GLU A 185 17.64 1.35 -7.20
C GLU A 185 17.15 1.00 -5.79
N GLY A 186 17.69 -0.10 -5.23
CA GLY A 186 17.40 -0.54 -3.86
C GLY A 186 16.20 -1.48 -3.72
N LEU A 187 15.53 -1.88 -4.81
CA LEU A 187 14.51 -2.93 -4.76
C LEU A 187 15.10 -4.32 -5.02
N ILE A 188 14.64 -5.29 -4.25
CA ILE A 188 14.90 -6.72 -4.40
C ILE A 188 13.59 -7.47 -4.64
N CYS A 189 13.66 -8.66 -5.22
CA CYS A 189 12.51 -9.52 -5.36
C CYS A 189 12.26 -10.28 -4.05
N ALA A 190 11.18 -9.94 -3.37
CA ALA A 190 10.87 -10.48 -2.06
C ALA A 190 9.48 -11.09 -2.01
N GLN A 191 9.36 -12.19 -1.27
CA GLN A 191 8.08 -12.85 -1.05
C GLN A 191 7.16 -11.99 -0.18
N SER A 192 6.02 -11.58 -0.75
CA SER A 192 4.88 -11.12 0.04
C SER A 192 3.87 -12.26 0.20
N GLU A 193 2.86 -12.11 1.07
CA GLU A 193 1.94 -13.19 1.49
C GLU A 193 1.40 -14.10 0.35
N LYS A 194 1.28 -13.58 -0.88
CA LYS A 194 0.75 -14.34 -2.03
C LYS A 194 1.54 -14.24 -3.32
N LEU A 195 2.40 -13.23 -3.48
CA LEU A 195 3.15 -12.96 -4.71
C LEU A 195 4.51 -12.37 -4.35
N ASP A 196 5.53 -12.73 -5.10
CA ASP A 196 6.82 -12.06 -4.98
C ASP A 196 6.69 -10.66 -5.57
N THR A 197 7.17 -9.63 -4.88
CA THR A 197 7.06 -8.23 -5.31
C THR A 197 8.40 -7.54 -5.12
N CYS A 198 8.67 -6.55 -5.96
CA CYS A 198 9.79 -5.65 -5.74
C CYS A 198 9.56 -4.84 -4.47
N ALA A 199 10.46 -4.95 -3.51
CA ALA A 199 10.40 -4.30 -2.20
C ALA A 199 11.78 -3.78 -1.81
N PHE A 200 11.83 -2.73 -0.98
CA PHE A 200 13.10 -2.17 -0.53
C PHE A 200 13.81 -3.15 0.41
N GLU A 201 15.10 -3.35 0.18
CA GLU A 201 15.96 -4.01 1.17
C GLU A 201 16.12 -3.10 2.40
N CYS A 202 16.20 -3.70 3.58
CA CYS A 202 16.42 -2.97 4.82
C CYS A 202 17.27 -3.77 5.80
N THR A 203 18.00 -3.06 6.65
CA THR A 203 18.61 -3.62 7.87
C THR A 203 17.85 -3.19 9.11
N THR A 204 17.24 -2.00 9.05
CA THR A 204 16.48 -1.39 10.11
C THR A 204 15.19 -0.79 9.55
N LYS A 205 14.24 -0.52 10.43
CA LYS A 205 13.01 0.22 10.09
C LYS A 205 13.28 1.58 9.45
N ALA A 206 14.43 2.20 9.72
CA ALA A 206 14.80 3.49 9.14
C ALA A 206 15.11 3.42 7.64
N ASP A 207 15.50 2.24 7.14
CA ASP A 207 15.83 2.07 5.72
C ASP A 207 14.58 2.05 4.84
N CYS A 208 13.40 1.84 5.42
CA CYS A 208 12.11 1.82 4.70
C CYS A 208 11.56 3.22 4.38
N VAL A 209 12.32 4.27 4.66
CA VAL A 209 11.94 5.66 4.45
C VAL A 209 12.61 6.18 3.19
N SER A 210 11.97 6.01 2.03
CA SER A 210 12.53 6.46 0.73
C SER A 210 12.38 7.97 0.45
N GLY A 211 11.94 8.77 1.42
CA GLY A 211 12.11 10.23 1.43
C GLY A 211 11.16 11.05 0.53
N VAL A 212 10.29 10.43 -0.27
CA VAL A 212 9.28 11.13 -1.07
C VAL A 212 7.95 10.41 -0.99
N GLY A 213 7.21 10.75 0.06
CA GLY A 213 5.87 10.25 0.26
C GLY A 213 5.64 9.97 1.74
N PRO A 214 4.39 9.82 2.13
CA PRO A 214 4.03 9.53 3.50
C PRO A 214 3.63 8.06 3.71
N GLU A 215 3.55 7.26 2.63
CA GLU A 215 3.71 5.81 2.74
C GLU A 215 5.11 5.50 3.25
N SER A 216 6.14 6.24 2.82
CA SER A 216 7.48 6.17 3.37
C SER A 216 7.65 6.80 4.77
N ASP A 217 6.57 7.08 5.51
CA ASP A 217 6.74 7.42 6.92
C ASP A 217 7.22 6.18 7.71
N LEU A 218 8.03 6.41 8.74
CA LEU A 218 8.52 5.33 9.60
C LEU A 218 7.39 4.52 10.24
N PHE A 219 6.15 5.01 10.30
CA PHE A 219 5.13 4.38 11.11
C PHE A 219 4.45 3.23 10.36
N ASN A 220 4.39 3.29 9.02
CA ASN A 220 3.67 2.31 8.21
C ASN A 220 4.54 1.20 7.63
N HIS A 221 5.82 1.14 8.01
CA HIS A 221 6.73 0.12 7.53
C HIS A 221 7.45 -0.59 8.67
N GLU A 222 7.73 -1.87 8.47
CA GLU A 222 8.63 -2.66 9.28
C GLU A 222 9.69 -3.34 8.41
N CYS A 223 10.89 -3.49 8.96
CA CYS A 223 11.93 -4.27 8.33
C CYS A 223 11.84 -5.70 8.82
N LEU A 224 11.27 -6.58 8.00
CA LEU A 224 11.07 -8.00 8.31
C LEU A 224 11.91 -8.83 7.34
N ASP A 225 12.80 -9.66 7.89
CA ASP A 225 13.68 -10.55 7.11
C ASP A 225 14.48 -9.85 6.00
N GLY A 226 14.90 -8.60 6.25
CA GLY A 226 15.67 -7.80 5.31
C GLY A 226 14.84 -7.04 4.28
N VAL A 227 13.50 -7.05 4.42
CA VAL A 227 12.56 -6.44 3.47
C VAL A 227 11.63 -5.45 4.15
N CYS A 228 11.41 -4.30 3.52
CA CYS A 228 10.42 -3.33 3.96
C CYS A 228 8.99 -3.81 3.67
N VAL A 229 8.26 -4.13 4.72
CA VAL A 229 6.86 -4.57 4.66
C VAL A 229 5.96 -3.42 5.12
N TYR A 230 4.98 -3.07 4.29
CA TYR A 230 3.94 -2.11 4.67
C TYR A 230 3.00 -2.73 5.70
N THR A 231 2.92 -2.12 6.88
CA THR A 231 2.06 -2.59 7.99
C THR A 231 0.70 -1.91 8.03
N GLY A 232 0.49 -0.93 7.16
CA GLY A 232 -0.76 -0.19 7.09
C GLY A 232 -0.78 1.08 7.89
N CYS A 233 -1.81 1.90 7.66
CA CYS A 233 -2.07 3.06 8.49
C CYS A 233 -2.48 2.64 9.91
N THR A 234 -2.14 3.47 10.90
CA THR A 234 -2.49 3.22 12.31
C THR A 234 -3.66 4.05 12.80
N SER A 235 -4.00 5.14 12.09
CA SER A 235 -5.12 6.01 12.45
C SER A 235 -5.60 6.89 11.30
N THR A 236 -6.86 7.30 11.36
CA THR A 236 -7.40 8.32 10.44
C THR A 236 -6.64 9.64 10.55
N ALA A 237 -6.21 10.04 11.76
CA ALA A 237 -5.43 11.27 11.93
C ALA A 237 -4.10 11.24 11.16
N GLN A 238 -3.42 10.09 11.14
CA GLN A 238 -2.22 9.87 10.34
C GLN A 238 -2.53 10.00 8.84
N CYS A 239 -3.60 9.36 8.36
CA CYS A 239 -4.00 9.48 6.96
C CYS A 239 -4.34 10.95 6.60
N GLN A 240 -5.02 11.68 7.48
CA GLN A 240 -5.44 13.06 7.22
C GLN A 240 -4.30 14.08 7.26
N SER A 241 -3.34 13.93 8.18
CA SER A 241 -2.13 14.78 8.20
C SER A 241 -1.33 14.69 6.89
N THR A 242 -1.57 13.61 6.18
CA THR A 242 -0.76 13.12 5.09
C THR A 242 -1.41 13.34 3.72
N TYR A 243 -2.65 12.88 3.55
CA TYR A 243 -3.40 12.87 2.29
C TYR A 243 -4.63 13.79 2.32
N GLY A 244 -4.87 14.48 3.43
CA GLY A 244 -6.03 15.36 3.59
C GLY A 244 -7.31 14.58 3.82
N ASP A 245 -8.17 14.46 2.82
CA ASP A 245 -9.53 13.90 2.97
C ASP A 245 -9.53 12.36 2.86
N THR A 246 -8.84 11.71 3.80
CA THR A 246 -8.71 10.25 3.88
C THR A 246 -9.05 9.71 5.26
N VAL A 247 -9.35 8.42 5.32
CA VAL A 247 -9.59 7.64 6.54
C VAL A 247 -8.72 6.38 6.51
N CYS A 248 -8.36 5.89 7.69
CA CYS A 248 -7.65 4.62 7.82
C CYS A 248 -8.65 3.50 7.96
N LEU A 249 -8.65 2.55 7.02
CA LEU A 249 -9.55 1.39 6.98
C LEU A 249 -8.82 0.12 6.55
#